data_AF-A0A960JYZ4-F1
#
_entry.id   AF-A0A960JYZ4-F1
#
_cell.length_a   1.000
_cell.length_b   1.000
_cell.length_c   1.000
_cell.angle_alpha   90.00
_cell.angle_beta   90.00
_cell.angle_gamma   90.00
#
_symmetry.space_group_name_H-M   'P 1'
#
loop_
_entity.id
_entity.type
_entity.pdbx_description
1 polymer ?
#
loop_
_entity_poly.entity_id
_entity_poly.type
_entity_poly.pdbx_seq_one_letter_code
_entity_poly.pdbx_strand_id
1 'polypeptide(L)'
;MKTTYVLRREVDNAYLVRERDRRRRRELLAILAVAAPVGLCLLVYIWTHLQVLEASYRIDRLGNQLHEMSQEERHLGLEVARLASPGRIEKVAVEDLGMVPLEPEQVIALEVRP
;
A
#
# COMPACT_ATOMS: atom_id res chain seq x y z
N MET A 1 10.75 -53.93 57.94
CA MET A 1 10.50 -52.67 57.20
C MET A 1 10.83 -51.51 58.12
N LYS A 2 11.94 -50.80 57.87
CA LYS A 2 12.28 -49.57 58.60
C LYS A 2 12.17 -48.42 57.62
N THR A 3 11.20 -47.57 57.87
CA THR A 3 10.87 -46.41 57.03
C THR A 3 12.01 -45.41 57.11
N THR A 4 12.59 -45.10 55.95
CA THR A 4 13.64 -44.10 55.80
C THR A 4 13.01 -42.72 55.97
N TYR A 5 13.21 -42.09 57.12
CA TYR A 5 12.81 -40.71 57.32
C TYR A 5 13.70 -39.81 56.47
N VAL A 6 13.08 -39.10 55.53
CA VAL A 6 13.70 -38.00 54.79
C VAL A 6 13.91 -36.87 55.78
N LEU A 7 15.16 -36.68 56.22
CA LEU A 7 15.52 -35.55 57.06
C LEU A 7 15.36 -34.29 56.20
N ARG A 8 14.28 -33.55 56.42
CA ARG A 8 14.05 -32.25 55.78
C ARG A 8 15.09 -31.29 56.33
N ARG A 9 16.24 -31.20 55.65
CA ARG A 9 17.24 -30.18 55.93
C ARG A 9 16.64 -28.87 55.48
N GLU A 10 16.20 -28.06 56.43
CA GLU A 10 15.89 -26.66 56.17
C GLU A 10 17.18 -26.05 55.63
N VAL A 11 17.16 -25.70 54.35
CA VAL A 11 18.28 -25.04 53.69
C VAL A 11 18.29 -23.63 54.27
N ASP A 12 18.99 -23.49 55.39
CA ASP A 12 19.18 -22.20 56.01
C ASP A 12 20.14 -21.41 55.13
N ASN A 13 19.57 -20.56 54.28
CA ASN A 13 20.28 -19.66 53.37
C ASN A 13 20.97 -18.51 54.13
N ALA A 14 21.43 -18.76 55.36
CA ALA A 14 22.07 -17.80 56.25
C ALA A 14 23.39 -17.24 55.68
N TYR A 15 23.97 -17.90 54.69
CA TYR A 15 25.21 -17.47 54.03
C TYR A 15 25.01 -16.91 52.61
N LEU A 16 23.77 -16.77 52.12
CA LEU A 16 23.48 -16.00 50.92
C LEU A 16 23.44 -14.51 51.27
N VAL A 17 24.57 -13.98 51.71
CA VAL A 17 24.79 -12.53 51.80
C VAL A 17 24.76 -12.03 50.37
N ARG A 18 23.73 -11.24 50.05
CA ARG A 18 23.63 -10.55 48.76
C ARG A 18 24.69 -9.46 48.74
N GLU A 19 25.92 -9.83 48.39
CA GLU A 19 27.03 -8.93 48.15
C GLU A 19 26.57 -7.94 47.07
N ARG A 20 26.25 -6.70 47.47
CA ARG A 20 25.86 -5.65 46.53
C ARG A 20 27.13 -5.17 45.84
N ASP A 21 27.59 -5.97 44.89
CA ASP A 21 28.80 -5.73 44.14
C ASP A 21 28.54 -4.54 43.18
N ARG A 22 28.73 -3.32 43.69
CA ARG A 22 28.53 -2.06 42.96
C ARG A 22 29.37 -2.03 41.68
N ARG A 23 30.49 -2.77 41.67
CA ARG A 23 31.37 -2.93 40.51
C ARG A 23 30.68 -3.71 39.39
N ARG A 24 30.11 -4.89 39.69
CA ARG A 24 29.31 -5.67 38.72
C ARG A 24 28.11 -4.89 38.19
N ARG A 25 27.41 -4.14 39.04
CA ARG A 25 26.28 -3.31 38.56
C ARG A 25 26.74 -2.24 37.58
N ARG A 26 27.91 -1.62 37.80
CA ARG A 26 28.48 -0.63 36.87
C ARG A 26 28.92 -1.29 35.56
N GLU A 27 29.53 -2.47 35.61
CA GLU A 27 29.90 -3.23 34.41
C GLU A 27 28.67 -3.63 33.59
N LEU A 28 27.62 -4.14 34.22
CA LEU A 28 26.36 -4.46 33.55
C LEU A 28 25.67 -3.21 32.97
N LEU A 29 25.69 -2.09 33.69
CA LEU A 29 25.16 -0.82 33.18
C LEU A 29 25.98 -0.27 32.01
N ALA A 30 27.31 -0.45 32.03
CA ALA A 30 28.17 -0.06 30.92
C ALA A 30 27.89 -0.90 29.67
N ILE A 31 27.75 -2.22 29.83
CA ILE A 31 27.37 -3.13 28.74
C ILE A 31 25.99 -2.73 28.18
N LEU A 32 25.01 -2.48 29.06
CA LEU A 32 23.67 -2.05 28.66
C LEU A 32 23.70 -0.70 27.93
N ALA A 33 24.52 0.25 28.39
CA ALA A 33 24.66 1.56 27.76
C ALA A 33 25.21 1.47 26.32
N VAL A 34 26.04 0.47 26.03
CA VAL A 34 26.56 0.20 24.69
C VAL A 34 25.57 -0.60 23.83
N ALA A 35 24.84 -1.55 24.43
CA ALA A 35 23.89 -2.41 23.72
C ALA A 35 22.54 -1.72 23.43
N ALA A 36 22.08 -0.84 24.31
CA ALA A 36 20.78 -0.19 24.21
C ALA A 36 20.61 0.67 22.94
N PRO A 37 21.60 1.48 22.50
CA PRO A 37 21.50 2.25 21.26
C PRO A 37 21.29 1.36 20.03
N VAL A 38 21.99 0.22 19.97
CA VAL A 38 21.86 -0.73 18.86
C VAL A 38 20.45 -1.32 18.84
N GLY A 39 19.95 -1.76 20.00
CA GLY A 39 18.59 -2.25 20.13
C GLY A 39 17.53 -1.19 19.74
N LEU A 40 17.72 0.05 20.19
CA LEU A 40 16.83 1.16 19.84
C LEU A 40 16.83 1.45 18.34
N CYS A 41 18.00 1.49 17.70
CA CYS A 41 18.11 1.67 16.25
C CYS A 41 17.36 0.57 15.48
N LEU A 42 17.48 -0.69 15.89
CA LEU A 42 16.76 -1.81 15.26
C LEU A 42 15.24 -1.68 15.43
N LEU A 43 14.78 -1.29 16.62
CA LEU A 43 13.35 -1.05 16.87
C LEU A 43 12.81 0.10 16.00
N VAL A 44 13.55 1.21 15.93
CA VAL A 44 13.19 2.35 15.08
C VAL A 44 13.17 1.92 13.61
N TYR A 45 14.14 1.13 13.16
CA TYR A 45 14.19 0.62 11.79
C TYR A 45 12.98 -0.26 11.44
N ILE A 46 12.64 -1.22 12.32
CA ILE A 46 11.46 -2.07 12.10
C ILE A 46 10.19 -1.22 12.09
N TRP A 47 10.09 -0.25 13.00
CA TRP A 47 8.95 0.66 13.08
C TRP A 47 8.78 1.52 11.81
N THR A 48 9.86 2.12 11.31
CA THR A 48 9.80 2.91 10.07
C THR A 48 9.50 2.03 8.86
N HIS A 49 10.09 0.83 8.79
CA HIS A 49 9.81 -0.12 7.72
C HIS A 49 8.33 -0.52 7.67
N LEU A 50 7.70 -0.75 8.82
CA LEU A 50 6.26 -1.04 8.90
C LEU A 50 5.39 0.12 8.43
N GLN A 51 5.74 1.37 8.77
CA GLN A 51 5.02 2.55 8.27
C GLN A 51 5.18 2.75 6.76
N VAL A 52 6.39 2.52 6.25
CA VAL A 52 6.66 2.58 4.82
C VAL A 52 5.84 1.52 4.09
N LEU A 53 5.65 0.34 4.67
CA LEU A 53 4.81 -0.70 4.08
C LEU A 53 3.35 -0.24 3.91
N GLU A 54 2.78 0.42 4.92
CA GLU A 54 1.42 0.99 4.83
C GLU A 54 1.32 2.10 3.77
N ALA A 55 2.36 2.93 3.65
CA ALA A 55 2.45 3.97 2.63
C ALA A 55 2.57 3.38 1.20
N SER A 56 3.36 2.33 1.03
CA SER A 56 3.51 1.61 -0.25
C SER A 56 2.20 0.97 -0.70
N TYR A 57 1.42 0.40 0.21
CA TYR A 57 0.08 -0.12 -0.11
C TYR A 57 -0.90 0.99 -0.54
N ARG A 58 -0.76 2.19 0.03
CA ARG A 58 -1.54 3.36 -0.41
C ARG A 58 -1.18 3.78 -1.83
N ILE A 59 0.11 3.79 -2.17
CA ILE A 59 0.59 4.09 -3.53
C ILE A 59 0.06 3.05 -4.53
N ASP A 60 0.09 1.76 -4.17
CA ASP A 60 -0.38 0.67 -5.04
C ASP A 60 -1.89 0.75 -5.29
N ARG A 61 -2.68 1.14 -4.27
CA ARG A 61 -4.12 1.38 -4.42
C ARG A 61 -4.44 2.59 -5.31
N LEU A 62 -3.70 3.69 -5.18
CA LEU A 62 -3.88 4.86 -6.07
C LEU A 62 -3.46 4.52 -7.51
N GLY A 63 -2.45 3.67 -7.70
CA GLY A 63 -2.05 3.16 -9.01
C GLY A 63 -3.15 2.36 -9.70
N ASN A 64 -3.81 1.45 -8.98
CA ASN A 64 -4.92 0.67 -9.53
C ASN A 64 -6.14 1.52 -9.88
N GLN A 65 -6.48 2.52 -9.07
CA GLN A 65 -7.59 3.44 -9.36
C GLN A 65 -7.33 4.29 -10.62
N LEU A 66 -6.09 4.77 -10.80
CA LEU A 66 -5.70 5.46 -12.04
C LEU A 66 -5.79 4.53 -13.26
N HIS A 67 -5.45 3.25 -13.09
CA HIS A 67 -5.51 2.28 -14.18
C HIS A 67 -6.96 1.98 -14.58
N GLU A 68 -7.86 1.76 -13.61
CA GLU A 68 -9.30 1.57 -13.84
C GLU A 68 -9.94 2.80 -14.52
N MET A 69 -9.68 4.01 -14.02
CA MET A 69 -10.20 5.24 -14.64
C MET A 69 -9.68 5.45 -16.07
N SER A 70 -8.43 5.08 -16.36
CA SER A 70 -7.86 5.15 -17.72
C SER A 70 -8.51 4.15 -18.69
N GLN A 71 -8.92 2.98 -18.19
CA GLN A 71 -9.63 2.00 -18.98
C GLN A 71 -11.07 2.44 -19.26
N GLU A 72 -11.71 3.08 -18.28
CA GLU A 72 -13.03 3.68 -18.45
C GLU A 72 -13.02 4.81 -19.48
N GLU A 73 -12.04 5.73 -19.42
CA GLU A 73 -11.90 6.77 -20.45
C GLU A 73 -11.67 6.20 -21.85
N ARG A 74 -10.84 5.15 -21.97
CA ARG A 74 -10.66 4.48 -23.27
C ARG A 74 -11.94 3.83 -23.76
N HIS A 75 -12.74 3.25 -22.87
CA HIS A 75 -14.01 2.63 -23.23
C HIS A 75 -15.03 3.67 -23.70
N LEU A 76 -15.19 4.75 -22.94
CA LEU A 76 -16.02 5.90 -23.29
C LEU A 76 -15.54 6.57 -24.59
N GLY A 77 -14.24 6.70 -24.79
CA GLY A 77 -13.66 7.23 -26.03
C GLY A 77 -13.96 6.36 -27.24
N LEU A 78 -13.91 5.02 -27.08
CA LEU A 78 -14.31 4.08 -28.12
C LEU A 78 -15.82 4.11 -28.38
N GLU A 79 -16.65 4.26 -27.34
CA GLU A 79 -18.10 4.45 -27.49
C GLU A 79 -18.44 5.75 -28.21
N VAL A 80 -17.78 6.85 -27.85
CA VAL A 80 -17.94 8.15 -28.54
C VAL A 80 -17.47 8.03 -29.98
N ALA A 81 -16.32 7.40 -30.26
CA ALA A 81 -15.85 7.19 -31.63
C ALA A 81 -16.80 6.30 -32.44
N ARG A 82 -17.41 5.28 -31.81
CA ARG A 82 -18.44 4.43 -32.42
C ARG A 82 -19.73 5.22 -32.67
N LEU A 83 -20.13 6.08 -31.73
CA LEU A 83 -21.32 6.91 -31.83
C LEU A 83 -21.16 8.08 -32.83
N ALA A 84 -19.94 8.59 -32.97
CA ALA A 84 -19.56 9.62 -33.94
C ALA A 84 -19.15 9.04 -35.29
N SER A 85 -19.17 7.71 -35.44
CA SER A 85 -18.74 7.07 -36.69
C SER A 85 -19.64 7.53 -37.85
N PRO A 86 -19.05 8.11 -38.93
CA PRO A 86 -19.79 8.65 -40.07
C PRO A 86 -20.77 7.64 -40.68
N GLY A 87 -20.39 6.35 -40.72
CA GLY A 87 -21.24 5.29 -41.26
C GLY A 87 -22.51 5.01 -40.45
N ARG A 88 -22.53 5.25 -39.12
CA ARG A 88 -23.79 5.14 -38.35
C ARG A 88 -24.65 6.40 -38.54
N ILE A 89 -24.02 7.57 -38.64
CA ILE A 89 -24.73 8.83 -38.92
C ILE A 89 -25.40 8.74 -40.29
N GLU A 90 -24.69 8.23 -41.30
CA GLU A 90 -25.21 7.99 -42.64
C GLU A 90 -26.37 6.98 -42.63
N LYS A 91 -26.26 5.88 -41.89
CA LYS A 91 -27.38 4.94 -41.72
C LYS A 91 -28.61 5.58 -41.10
N VAL A 92 -28.47 6.32 -40.00
CA VAL A 92 -29.62 7.01 -39.36
C VAL A 92 -30.19 8.10 -40.29
N ALA A 93 -29.33 8.83 -41.01
CA ALA A 93 -29.74 9.83 -41.98
C ALA A 93 -30.58 9.22 -43.10
N VAL A 94 -30.16 8.07 -43.66
CA VAL A 94 -30.84 7.41 -44.78
C VAL A 94 -32.06 6.61 -44.33
N GLU A 95 -31.93 5.79 -43.28
CA GLU A 95 -32.94 4.83 -42.83
C GLU A 95 -34.05 5.49 -41.99
N ASP A 96 -33.69 6.33 -41.02
CA ASP A 96 -34.66 6.92 -40.08
C ASP A 96 -35.14 8.32 -40.49
N LEU A 97 -34.28 9.09 -41.15
CA LEU A 97 -34.58 10.48 -41.56
C LEU A 97 -34.89 10.63 -43.06
N GLY A 98 -34.73 9.57 -43.85
CA GLY A 98 -35.03 9.58 -45.29
C GLY A 98 -34.15 10.53 -46.11
N MET A 99 -32.97 10.89 -45.61
CA MET A 99 -32.04 11.77 -46.29
C MET A 99 -31.40 11.03 -47.48
N VAL A 100 -31.23 11.76 -48.58
CA VAL A 100 -30.60 11.27 -49.82
C VAL A 100 -29.29 12.02 -50.01
N PRO A 101 -28.19 11.36 -50.43
CA PRO A 101 -26.93 12.05 -50.70
C PRO A 101 -27.11 13.18 -51.71
N LEU A 102 -26.59 14.37 -51.39
CA LEU A 102 -26.68 15.55 -52.25
C LEU A 102 -25.77 15.38 -53.47
N GLU A 103 -26.24 15.85 -54.63
CA GLU A 103 -25.42 15.94 -55.84
C GLU A 103 -24.37 17.07 -55.70
N PRO A 104 -23.20 16.96 -56.37
CA PRO A 104 -22.09 17.92 -56.20
C PRO A 104 -22.48 19.38 -56.48
N GLU A 105 -23.52 19.60 -57.28
CA GLU A 105 -24.03 20.92 -57.68
C GLU A 105 -24.84 21.61 -56.56
N GLN A 106 -25.20 20.90 -55.49
CA GLN A 106 -26.03 21.41 -54.39
C GLN A 106 -25.23 21.72 -53.10
N VAL A 107 -23.91 21.59 -53.13
CA VAL A 107 -23.03 21.81 -51.96
C VAL A 107 -22.60 23.28 -51.88
N ILE A 108 -23.06 24.01 -50.85
CA ILE A 108 -22.61 25.37 -50.55
C ILE A 108 -21.56 25.31 -49.44
N ALA A 109 -20.29 25.57 -49.77
CA ALA A 109 -19.21 25.63 -48.79
C ALA A 109 -19.30 26.94 -47.99
N LEU A 110 -19.65 26.83 -46.71
CA LEU A 110 -19.59 27.96 -45.77
C LEU A 110 -18.15 28.11 -45.28
N GLU A 111 -17.48 29.18 -45.69
CA GLU A 111 -16.14 29.51 -45.22
C GLU A 111 -16.23 30.01 -43.77
N VAL A 112 -15.95 29.13 -42.81
CA VAL A 112 -15.87 29.49 -41.39
C VAL A 112 -14.54 30.22 -41.19
N ARG A 113 -14.62 31.54 -41.09
CA ARG A 113 -13.48 32.40 -40.76
C ARG A 113 -13.07 32.15 -39.29
N PRO A 114 -11.77 31.92 -38.99
CA PRO A 114 -11.27 31.60 -37.66
C PRO A 114 -11.42 32.77 -36.67
#